data_AF-A0A502HWF2-F1
#
_entry.id   AF-A0A502HWF2-F1
#
_cell.length_a   1.000
_cell.length_b   1.000
_cell.length_c   1.000
_cell.angle_alpha   90.00
_cell.angle_beta   90.00
_cell.angle_gamma   90.00
#
_symmetry.space_group_name_H-M   'P 1'
#
loop_
_entity.id
_entity.type
_entity.pdbx_description
1 polymer ?
#
loop_
_entity_poly.entity_id
_entity_poly.type
_entity_poly.pdbx_seq_one_letter_code
_entity_poly.pdbx_strand_id
1 'polypeptide(L)'
;MEHVEQHLAYLQGLVEGLDPEQAGLEGKALFSLVQLCDDLIAELRTVHVRVEECEQYIEAVDEDLTDLEYLLYDDEEIYETVHEDYQEAMSYREQFSDLDDSDEAYYYEALHTTDRKGIVQHVHELECPQCREVLMIKEEVDPEGYHSYEITNRFHRDILNPS
;
A
#
# COMPACT_ATOMS: atom_id res chain seq x y z
N MET A 1 13.12 23.25 -13.42
CA MET A 1 12.14 23.16 -14.53
C MET A 1 12.27 24.30 -15.54
N GLU A 2 12.59 25.54 -15.10
CA GLU A 2 12.69 26.73 -15.97
C GLU A 2 13.52 26.55 -17.25
N HIS A 3 14.69 25.92 -17.21
CA HIS A 3 15.55 25.77 -18.40
C HIS A 3 14.88 24.94 -19.52
N VAL A 4 14.11 23.91 -19.15
CA VAL A 4 13.42 23.04 -20.11
C VAL A 4 12.24 23.78 -20.73
N GLU A 5 11.51 24.54 -19.92
CA GLU A 5 10.38 25.36 -20.35
C GLU A 5 10.82 26.50 -21.27
N GLN A 6 11.93 27.17 -20.96
CA GLN A 6 12.53 28.20 -21.82
C GLN A 6 12.96 27.64 -23.18
N HIS A 7 13.55 26.44 -23.18
CA HIS A 7 13.91 25.75 -24.41
C HIS A 7 12.67 25.34 -25.22
N LEU A 8 11.60 24.86 -24.58
CA LEU A 8 10.37 24.51 -25.28
C LEU A 8 9.68 25.75 -25.86
N ALA A 9 9.60 26.85 -25.09
CA ALA A 9 9.03 28.11 -25.57
C ALA A 9 9.81 28.66 -26.78
N TYR A 10 11.13 28.52 -26.79
CA TYR A 10 11.97 28.85 -27.95
C TYR A 10 11.64 27.97 -29.17
N LEU A 11 11.46 26.66 -28.98
CA LEU A 11 11.07 25.73 -30.06
C LEU A 11 9.66 26.00 -30.57
N GLN A 12 8.70 26.29 -29.70
CA GLN A 12 7.34 26.70 -30.07
C GLN A 12 7.38 27.97 -30.93
N GLY A 13 8.13 29.00 -30.52
CA GLY A 13 8.25 30.23 -31.31
C GLY A 13 8.94 30.04 -32.67
N LEU A 14 9.89 29.11 -32.77
CA LEU A 14 10.50 28.72 -34.06
C LEU A 14 9.50 28.03 -34.98
N VAL A 15 8.65 27.17 -34.41
CA VAL A 15 7.71 26.34 -35.16
C VAL A 15 6.43 27.11 -35.52
N GLU A 16 6.00 28.08 -34.71
CA GLU A 16 4.93 29.05 -35.06
C GLU A 16 5.29 29.93 -36.25
N GLY A 17 6.59 30.19 -36.48
CA GLY A 17 7.07 30.91 -37.65
C GLY A 17 7.01 30.10 -38.96
N LEU A 18 6.76 28.80 -38.88
CA LEU A 18 6.63 27.89 -40.02
C LEU A 18 5.15 27.56 -40.22
N ASP A 19 4.62 27.82 -41.42
CA ASP A 19 3.22 27.53 -41.74
C ASP A 19 2.97 26.00 -41.75
N PRO A 20 2.20 25.44 -40.79
CA PRO A 20 2.03 24.00 -40.64
C PRO A 20 1.27 23.36 -41.81
N GLU A 21 0.50 24.15 -42.58
CA GLU A 21 -0.20 23.67 -43.77
C GLU A 21 0.73 23.55 -45.00
N GLN A 22 1.79 24.35 -45.04
CA GLN A 22 2.82 24.30 -46.08
C GLN A 22 3.96 23.35 -45.74
N ALA A 23 4.01 22.88 -44.48
CA ALA A 23 4.98 21.92 -44.01
C ALA A 23 4.73 20.52 -44.60
N GLY A 24 5.79 19.87 -45.07
CA GLY A 24 5.77 18.45 -45.44
C GLY A 24 5.46 17.54 -44.23
N LEU A 25 5.37 16.22 -44.48
CA LEU A 25 5.12 15.22 -43.43
C LEU A 25 6.07 15.36 -42.22
N GLU A 26 7.35 15.65 -42.48
CA GLU A 26 8.37 15.84 -41.44
C GLU A 26 8.08 17.06 -40.55
N GLY A 27 7.61 18.17 -41.13
CA GLY A 27 7.28 19.38 -40.36
C GLY A 27 6.02 19.22 -39.52
N LYS A 28 5.02 18.48 -40.01
CA LYS A 28 3.84 18.11 -39.22
C LYS A 28 4.22 17.21 -38.03
N ALA A 29 5.12 16.25 -38.25
CA ALA A 29 5.63 15.40 -37.16
C ALA A 29 6.40 16.21 -36.11
N LEU A 30 7.23 17.18 -36.52
CA LEU A 30 7.91 18.10 -35.60
C LEU A 30 6.93 18.94 -34.79
N PHE A 31 5.86 19.46 -35.42
CA PHE A 31 4.82 20.23 -34.74
C PHE A 31 4.14 19.38 -33.65
N SER A 32 3.76 18.15 -33.99
CA SER A 32 3.17 17.21 -33.03
C SER A 32 4.14 16.82 -31.91
N LEU A 33 5.44 16.71 -32.19
CA LEU A 33 6.45 16.42 -31.17
C LEU A 33 6.59 17.58 -30.18
N VAL A 34 6.61 18.82 -30.67
CA VAL A 34 6.69 20.01 -29.80
C VAL A 34 5.45 20.14 -28.92
N GLN A 35 4.26 19.86 -29.47
CA GLN A 35 3.02 19.81 -28.68
C GLN A 35 3.06 18.72 -27.60
N LEU A 36 3.51 17.51 -27.96
CA LEU A 36 3.67 16.43 -26.98
C LEU A 36 4.65 16.81 -25.87
N CYS A 37 5.76 17.49 -26.20
CA CYS A 37 6.69 17.97 -25.19
C CYS A 37 6.05 19.00 -24.25
N ASP A 38 5.14 19.84 -24.74
CA ASP A 38 4.38 20.80 -23.91
C ASP A 38 3.46 20.08 -22.92
N ASP A 39 2.70 19.11 -23.42
CA ASP A 39 1.83 18.27 -22.59
C ASP A 39 2.65 17.52 -21.52
N LEU A 40 3.81 16.97 -21.88
CA LEU A 40 4.70 16.30 -20.95
C LEU A 40 5.24 17.23 -19.85
N ILE A 41 5.58 18.47 -20.19
CA ILE A 41 6.01 19.46 -19.20
C ILE A 41 4.86 19.83 -18.25
N ALA A 42 3.63 19.96 -18.77
CA ALA A 42 2.46 20.25 -17.94
C ALA A 42 2.15 19.12 -16.95
N GLU A 43 2.19 17.86 -17.40
CA GLU A 43 2.06 16.70 -16.52
C GLU A 43 3.21 16.64 -15.50
N LEU A 44 4.44 16.90 -15.92
CA LEU A 44 5.60 16.90 -15.02
C LEU A 44 5.50 17.99 -13.95
N ARG A 45 4.97 19.18 -14.27
CA ARG A 45 4.68 20.24 -13.29
C ARG A 45 3.69 19.75 -12.24
N THR A 46 2.62 19.08 -12.67
CA THR A 46 1.61 18.53 -11.77
C THR A 46 2.23 17.50 -10.82
N VAL A 47 3.08 16.62 -11.33
CA VAL A 47 3.83 15.67 -10.51
C VAL A 47 4.76 16.38 -9.53
N HIS A 48 5.49 17.40 -9.99
CA HIS A 48 6.43 18.14 -9.15
C HIS A 48 5.72 18.80 -7.95
N VAL A 49 4.58 19.46 -8.17
CA VAL A 49 3.78 20.05 -7.08
C VAL A 49 3.34 18.98 -6.07
N ARG A 50 2.87 17.82 -6.55
CA ARG A 50 2.47 16.74 -5.65
C ARG A 50 3.63 16.15 -4.85
N VAL A 51 4.84 16.15 -5.42
CA VAL A 51 6.05 15.74 -4.70
C VAL A 51 6.40 16.76 -3.63
N GLU A 52 6.36 18.06 -3.94
CA GLU A 52 6.59 19.12 -2.95
C GLU A 52 5.56 19.06 -1.79
N GLU A 53 4.29 18.81 -2.10
CA GLU A 53 3.26 18.57 -1.07
C GLU A 53 3.60 17.34 -0.22
N CYS A 54 4.04 16.25 -0.83
CA CYS A 54 4.45 15.02 -0.13
C CYS A 54 5.66 15.27 0.80
N GLU A 55 6.65 16.04 0.34
CA GLU A 55 7.80 16.44 1.14
C GLU A 55 7.37 17.21 2.38
N GLN A 56 6.43 18.15 2.25
CA GLN A 56 5.86 18.88 3.39
C GLN A 56 5.12 17.96 4.37
N TYR A 57 4.37 16.97 3.88
CA TYR A 57 3.72 15.99 4.75
C TYR A 57 4.74 15.13 5.51
N ILE A 58 5.83 14.73 4.85
CA ILE A 58 6.89 13.95 5.49
C ILE A 58 7.62 14.79 6.55
N GLU A 59 7.91 16.06 6.26
CA GLU A 59 8.48 16.99 7.24
C GLU A 59 7.58 17.15 8.46
N ALA A 60 6.27 17.29 8.27
CA ALA A 60 5.31 17.38 9.37
C ALA A 60 5.28 16.10 10.22
N VAL A 61 5.36 14.92 9.59
CA VAL A 61 5.44 13.65 10.33
C VAL A 61 6.75 13.54 11.12
N ASP A 62 7.87 13.99 10.55
CA ASP A 62 9.17 13.99 11.23
C ASP A 62 9.16 14.92 12.47
N GLU A 63 8.52 16.09 12.35
CA GLU A 63 8.30 17.01 13.48
C GLU A 63 7.44 16.37 14.58
N ASP A 64 6.29 15.78 14.21
CA ASP A 64 5.41 15.09 15.17
C ASP A 64 6.13 13.93 15.89
N LEU A 65 6.93 13.15 15.15
CA LEU A 65 7.73 12.07 15.74
C LEU A 65 8.78 12.63 16.69
N THR A 66 9.47 13.70 16.31
CA THR A 66 10.46 14.37 17.17
C THR A 66 9.83 14.83 18.49
N ASP A 67 8.61 15.39 18.45
CA ASP A 67 7.89 15.77 19.67
C ASP A 67 7.56 14.56 20.56
N LEU A 68 7.16 13.44 19.97
CA LEU A 68 6.95 12.18 20.71
C LEU A 68 8.26 11.64 21.29
N GLU A 69 9.37 11.76 20.55
CA GLU A 69 10.69 11.37 21.03
C GLU A 69 11.07 12.18 22.26
N TYR A 70 10.90 13.50 22.25
CA TYR A 70 11.13 14.31 23.44
C TYR A 70 10.21 13.91 24.60
N LEU A 71 8.92 13.68 24.36
CA LEU A 71 7.98 13.29 25.42
C LEU A 71 8.31 11.94 26.07
N LEU A 72 8.82 10.97 25.31
CA LEU A 72 9.08 9.62 25.79
C LEU A 72 10.52 9.40 26.24
N TYR A 73 11.49 10.05 25.59
CA TYR A 73 12.92 9.85 25.81
C TYR A 73 13.60 10.92 26.68
N ASP A 74 13.01 12.10 26.93
CA ASP A 74 13.59 13.09 27.86
C ASP A 74 13.40 12.72 29.34
N ASP A 75 12.52 11.78 29.67
CA ASP A 75 12.40 11.24 31.03
C ASP A 75 13.33 10.02 31.17
N GLU A 76 14.58 10.27 31.61
CA GLU A 76 15.55 9.22 31.97
C GLU A 76 15.00 8.23 33.03
N GLU A 77 13.91 8.58 33.73
CA GLU A 77 13.19 7.70 34.68
C GLU A 77 12.27 6.67 34.01
N ILE A 78 11.80 6.87 32.77
CA ILE A 78 10.92 5.89 32.07
C ILE A 78 11.75 4.70 31.56
N TYR A 79 13.05 4.91 31.36
CA TYR A 79 14.04 3.86 31.09
C TYR A 79 14.87 3.51 32.31
N GLU A 80 14.32 3.68 33.52
CA GLU A 80 14.82 2.90 34.65
C GLU A 80 14.58 1.44 34.28
N THR A 81 15.59 0.83 33.64
CA THR A 81 15.70 -0.61 33.43
C THR A 81 15.26 -1.21 34.74
N VAL A 82 14.06 -1.79 34.79
CA VAL A 82 13.59 -2.39 36.02
C VAL A 82 14.63 -3.47 36.27
N HIS A 83 15.55 -3.21 37.20
CA HIS A 83 16.34 -4.25 37.84
C HIS A 83 15.37 -5.02 38.73
N GLU A 84 14.32 -5.57 38.12
CA GLU A 84 13.75 -6.82 38.56
C GLU A 84 14.93 -7.76 38.53
N ASP A 85 15.34 -8.19 39.72
CA ASP A 85 16.31 -9.27 39.89
C ASP A 85 16.01 -10.30 38.80
N TYR A 86 17.02 -10.71 38.03
CA TYR A 86 16.86 -11.59 36.85
C TYR A 86 16.01 -12.85 37.15
N GLN A 87 15.86 -13.22 38.43
CA GLN A 87 14.97 -14.24 38.95
C GLN A 87 13.47 -13.88 38.95
N GLU A 88 13.10 -12.64 39.25
CA GLU A 88 11.70 -12.18 39.27
C GLU A 88 11.13 -12.06 37.85
N ALA A 89 11.90 -11.49 36.92
CA ALA A 89 11.53 -11.43 35.49
C ALA A 89 11.41 -12.84 34.86
N MET A 90 12.26 -13.78 35.27
CA MET A 90 12.14 -15.20 34.88
C MET A 90 10.89 -15.86 35.46
N SER A 91 10.51 -15.54 36.70
CA SER A 91 9.32 -16.11 37.36
C SER A 91 8.00 -15.65 36.72
N TYR A 92 7.91 -14.39 36.27
CA TYR A 92 6.77 -13.90 35.50
C TYR A 92 6.72 -14.56 34.11
N ARG A 93 7.87 -14.70 33.44
CA ARG A 93 7.93 -15.40 32.15
C ARG A 93 7.51 -16.86 32.26
N GLU A 94 7.90 -17.56 33.32
CA GLU A 94 7.50 -18.95 33.58
C GLU A 94 6.01 -19.05 33.96
N GLN A 95 5.45 -18.06 34.65
CA GLN A 95 4.02 -17.98 34.97
C GLN A 95 3.12 -17.83 33.72
N PHE A 96 3.63 -17.25 32.64
CA PHE A 96 2.92 -17.07 31.37
C PHE A 96 3.48 -17.91 30.21
N SER A 97 4.46 -18.77 30.48
CA SER A 97 5.15 -19.58 29.46
C SER A 97 4.26 -20.62 28.79
N ASP A 98 3.13 -20.98 29.39
CA ASP A 98 2.41 -22.21 29.02
C ASP A 98 0.93 -21.94 28.68
N LEU A 99 0.59 -20.75 28.17
CA LEU A 99 -0.78 -20.47 27.73
C LEU A 99 -1.07 -20.92 26.29
N ASP A 100 -0.04 -21.27 25.51
CA ASP A 100 -0.20 -21.81 24.14
C ASP A 100 -0.33 -23.36 24.13
N ASP A 101 0.15 -24.02 25.19
CA ASP A 101 0.02 -25.49 25.39
C ASP A 101 -1.16 -25.86 26.30
N SER A 102 -1.93 -24.86 26.76
CA SER A 102 -3.15 -25.08 27.52
C SER A 102 -4.25 -25.59 26.59
N ASP A 103 -4.82 -26.76 26.90
CA ASP A 103 -5.97 -27.36 26.21
C ASP A 103 -7.19 -26.40 26.06
N GLU A 104 -7.20 -25.27 26.76
CA GLU A 104 -8.23 -24.23 26.70
C GLU A 104 -8.00 -23.18 25.57
N ALA A 105 -6.82 -23.11 24.96
CA ALA A 105 -6.53 -22.22 23.82
C ALA A 105 -7.35 -22.59 22.56
N TYR A 106 -7.82 -23.84 22.48
CA TYR A 106 -8.71 -24.32 21.43
C TYR A 106 -10.10 -23.68 21.45
N TYR A 107 -10.50 -22.95 22.50
CA TYR A 107 -11.85 -22.39 22.58
C TYR A 107 -12.07 -21.18 21.66
N TYR A 108 -11.01 -20.47 21.27
CA TYR A 108 -11.11 -19.40 20.27
C TYR A 108 -11.00 -19.91 18.83
N GLU A 109 -10.39 -21.07 18.61
CA GLU A 109 -10.34 -21.74 17.31
C GLU A 109 -11.61 -22.53 16.98
N ALA A 110 -12.47 -22.80 17.98
CA ALA A 110 -13.70 -23.60 17.83
C ALA A 110 -14.85 -22.91 17.05
N LEU A 111 -14.63 -21.70 16.51
CA LEU A 111 -15.53 -21.12 15.51
C LEU A 111 -15.14 -21.48 14.08
N HIS A 112 -13.99 -22.12 13.87
CA HIS A 112 -13.62 -22.71 12.60
C HIS A 112 -14.28 -24.08 12.51
N THR A 113 -15.20 -24.24 11.55
CA THR A 113 -15.77 -25.54 11.20
C THR A 113 -14.67 -26.41 10.59
N THR A 114 -13.88 -27.05 11.44
CA THR A 114 -12.91 -28.06 11.03
C THR A 114 -13.70 -29.27 10.55
N ASP A 115 -13.68 -29.53 9.24
CA ASP A 115 -14.14 -30.82 8.75
C ASP A 115 -13.17 -31.91 9.26
N ARG A 116 -13.61 -33.17 9.32
CA ARG A 116 -12.90 -34.33 9.93
C ARG A 116 -11.49 -34.62 9.36
N LYS A 117 -11.00 -33.80 8.43
CA LYS A 117 -9.69 -33.87 7.77
C LYS A 117 -8.69 -32.81 8.24
N GLY A 118 -9.05 -31.92 9.17
CA GLY A 118 -8.13 -30.90 9.69
C GLY A 118 -7.89 -29.73 8.73
N ILE A 119 -8.84 -29.49 7.81
CA ILE A 119 -8.80 -28.36 6.88
C ILE A 119 -9.50 -27.18 7.54
N VAL A 120 -8.82 -26.04 7.62
CA VAL A 120 -9.37 -24.78 8.14
C VAL A 120 -9.96 -24.00 6.97
N GLN A 121 -11.23 -23.60 7.08
CA GLN A 121 -11.93 -22.83 6.06
C GLN A 121 -12.18 -21.40 6.56
N HIS A 122 -11.61 -20.40 5.88
CA HIS A 122 -11.90 -18.98 6.08
C HIS A 122 -12.77 -18.46 4.93
N VAL A 123 -13.81 -17.68 5.24
CA VAL A 123 -14.69 -17.08 4.24
C VAL A 123 -14.65 -15.56 4.41
N HIS A 124 -14.19 -14.86 3.38
CA HIS A 124 -14.12 -13.40 3.33
C HIS A 124 -15.16 -12.84 2.36
N GLU A 125 -15.95 -11.86 2.81
CA GLU A 125 -16.84 -11.08 1.95
C GLU A 125 -16.17 -9.74 1.61
N LEU A 126 -15.98 -9.47 0.31
CA LEU A 126 -15.40 -8.22 -0.20
C LEU A 126 -16.40 -7.52 -1.11
N GLU A 127 -16.63 -6.23 -0.88
CA GLU A 127 -17.48 -5.40 -1.73
C GLU A 127 -16.62 -4.62 -2.73
N CYS A 128 -16.90 -4.77 -4.03
CA CYS A 128 -16.22 -3.99 -5.07
C CYS A 128 -16.61 -2.50 -4.95
N PRO A 129 -15.67 -1.58 -4.73
CA PRO A 129 -15.97 -0.16 -4.53
C PRO A 129 -16.58 0.52 -5.78
N GLN A 130 -16.45 -0.10 -6.95
CA GLN A 130 -16.90 0.46 -8.23
C GLN A 130 -18.28 -0.01 -8.68
N CYS A 131 -18.62 -1.30 -8.50
CA CYS A 131 -19.93 -1.85 -8.91
C CYS A 131 -20.80 -2.34 -7.75
N ARG A 132 -20.30 -2.30 -6.51
CA ARG A 132 -20.95 -2.82 -5.28
C ARG A 132 -21.31 -4.29 -5.33
N GLU A 133 -20.62 -5.04 -6.19
CA GLU A 133 -20.76 -6.47 -6.27
C GLU A 133 -19.98 -7.14 -5.13
N VAL A 134 -20.60 -8.12 -4.47
CA VAL A 134 -20.01 -8.81 -3.33
C VAL A 134 -19.34 -10.10 -3.80
N LEU A 135 -18.02 -10.15 -3.65
CA LEU A 135 -17.20 -11.32 -3.87
C LEU A 135 -17.05 -12.09 -2.55
N MET A 136 -17.17 -13.41 -2.62
CA MET A 136 -16.87 -14.32 -1.53
C MET A 136 -15.60 -15.09 -1.86
N ILE A 137 -14.57 -14.92 -1.03
CA ILE A 137 -13.32 -15.67 -1.12
C ILE A 137 -13.37 -16.74 -0.03
N LYS A 138 -13.31 -18.01 -0.43
CA LYS A 138 -13.07 -19.10 0.49
C LYS A 138 -11.60 -19.47 0.44
N GLU A 139 -10.93 -19.42 1.57
CA GLU A 139 -9.57 -19.86 1.75
C GLU A 139 -9.60 -21.18 2.53
N GLU A 140 -9.00 -22.22 1.96
CA GLU A 140 -8.78 -23.48 2.65
C GLU A 140 -7.29 -23.65 2.89
N VAL A 141 -6.93 -23.93 4.15
CA VAL A 141 -5.56 -24.22 4.57
C VAL A 141 -5.46 -25.70 4.90
N ASP A 142 -4.61 -26.41 4.16
CA ASP A 142 -4.33 -27.81 4.40
C ASP A 142 -3.40 -28.00 5.61
N PRO A 143 -3.35 -29.20 6.22
CA PRO A 143 -2.48 -29.49 7.37
C PRO A 143 -0.97 -29.28 7.11
N GLU A 144 -0.56 -29.22 5.84
CA GLU A 144 0.82 -28.95 5.41
C GLU A 144 1.10 -27.45 5.20
N GLY A 145 0.11 -26.58 5.44
CA GLY A 145 0.23 -25.12 5.33
C GLY A 145 0.04 -24.56 3.91
N TYR A 146 -0.51 -25.34 2.98
CA TYR A 146 -0.84 -24.85 1.64
C TYR A 146 -2.19 -24.15 1.63
N HIS A 147 -2.25 -22.99 0.97
CA HIS A 147 -3.45 -22.18 0.83
C HIS A 147 -4.11 -22.42 -0.52
N SER A 148 -5.41 -22.72 -0.54
CA SER A 148 -6.23 -22.76 -1.75
C SER A 148 -7.36 -21.74 -1.66
N TYR A 149 -7.67 -21.08 -2.80
CA TYR A 149 -8.63 -19.98 -2.83
C TYR A 149 -9.73 -20.24 -3.86
N GLU A 150 -10.99 -20.27 -3.42
CA GLU A 150 -12.17 -20.32 -4.27
C GLU A 150 -12.89 -18.96 -4.23
N ILE A 151 -12.89 -18.23 -5.36
CA ILE A 151 -13.55 -16.92 -5.47
C ILE A 151 -14.87 -17.10 -6.19
N THR A 152 -15.96 -16.76 -5.50
CA THR A 152 -17.32 -16.83 -6.01
C THR A 152 -18.02 -15.49 -5.88
N ASN A 153 -19.05 -15.26 -6.69
CA ASN A 153 -19.87 -14.08 -6.60
C ASN A 153 -21.16 -14.40 -5.84
N ARG A 154 -21.64 -13.48 -4.99
CA ARG A 154 -22.86 -13.71 -4.21
C ARG A 154 -24.12 -13.95 -5.08
N PHE A 155 -24.15 -13.41 -6.30
CA PHE A 155 -25.28 -13.53 -7.23
C PHE A 155 -25.07 -14.57 -8.34
N HIS A 156 -23.82 -14.80 -8.75
CA HIS A 156 -23.45 -15.80 -9.73
C HIS A 156 -22.66 -16.92 -9.03
N ARG A 157 -23.24 -18.13 -8.97
CA ARG A 157 -22.55 -19.35 -8.49
C ARG A 157 -21.40 -19.80 -9.40
N ASP A 158 -21.01 -18.97 -10.35
CA ASP A 158 -19.94 -19.27 -11.29
C ASP A 158 -18.61 -18.98 -10.60
N ILE A 159 -17.73 -19.99 -10.59
CA ILE A 159 -16.38 -19.87 -10.04
C ILE A 159 -15.60 -18.93 -10.98
N LEU A 160 -15.19 -17.78 -10.45
CA LEU A 160 -14.51 -16.74 -11.23
C LEU A 160 -13.03 -17.09 -11.48
N ASN A 161 -12.48 -17.99 -10.67
CA ASN A 161 -11.13 -18.51 -10.82
C ASN A 161 -11.17 -20.03 -11.01
N PRO A 162 -11.39 -20.53 -12.23
CA PRO A 162 -11.14 -21.94 -12.52
C PRO A 162 -9.62 -22.11 -12.58
N SER A 163 -9.05 -22.75 -11.56
CA SER A 163 -7.68 -23.27 -11.62
C SER A 163 -7.44 -24.08 -12.89
#